data_AF-A0A936Q3D3-F1
#
_entry.id   AF-A0A936Q3D3-F1
#
_cell.length_a   1.000
_cell.length_b   1.000
_cell.length_c   1.000
_cell.angle_alpha   90.00
_cell.angle_beta   90.00
_cell.angle_gamma   90.00
#
_symmetry.space_group_name_H-M   'P 1'
#
loop_
_entity.id
_entity.type
_entity.pdbx_description
1 polymer ?
#
loop_
_entity_poly.entity_id
_entity_poly.type
_entity_poly.pdbx_seq_one_letter_code
_entity_poly.pdbx_strand_id
1 'polypeptide(L)'
;MFDNGLHYVPPLSRVVSISWDEGAQTLSEDWSYEDPDSGAVQVLGDAQPTPSGGALASYSTLGRIIEVTEAGEVVWTLETEAGAGFGRLLWMEGF
;
A
#
# COMPACT_ATOMS: atom_id res chain seq x y z
N MET A 1 0.04 2.55 5.51
CA MET A 1 1.51 2.59 5.25
C MET A 1 1.85 1.56 4.21
N PHE A 2 2.84 1.82 3.35
CA PHE A 2 3.42 0.80 2.46
C PHE A 2 4.68 0.22 3.10
N ASP A 3 4.71 -1.10 3.29
CA ASP A 3 5.86 -1.85 3.78
C ASP A 3 6.49 -2.59 2.60
N ASN A 4 7.70 -2.17 2.20
CA ASN A 4 8.45 -2.82 1.13
C ASN A 4 8.88 -4.26 1.50
N GLY A 5 9.04 -4.55 2.79
CA GLY A 5 9.28 -5.89 3.32
C GLY A 5 10.47 -6.66 2.73
N LEU A 6 11.54 -5.95 2.36
CA LEU A 6 12.79 -6.56 1.88
C LEU A 6 13.53 -7.40 2.94
N HIS A 7 13.11 -7.30 4.20
CA HIS A 7 13.66 -8.05 5.32
C HIS A 7 12.97 -9.41 5.54
N TYR A 8 11.86 -9.68 4.85
CA TYR A 8 11.20 -10.98 4.87
C TYR A 8 11.93 -12.01 3.98
N VAL A 9 11.72 -13.30 4.25
CA VAL A 9 12.23 -14.42 3.44
C VAL A 9 11.06 -15.35 3.11
N PRO A 10 10.54 -15.34 1.86
CA PRO A 10 10.92 -14.46 0.75
C PRO A 10 10.51 -12.99 0.98
N PRO A 11 11.13 -12.02 0.28
CA PRO A 11 10.70 -10.62 0.30
C PRO A 11 9.23 -10.48 -0.10
N LEU A 12 8.51 -9.61 0.59
CA LEU A 12 7.06 -9.46 0.44
C LEU A 12 6.67 -8.02 0.75
N SER A 13 6.02 -7.33 -0.20
CA SER A 13 5.49 -5.99 0.05
C SER A 13 4.03 -6.05 0.44
N ARG A 14 3.62 -5.19 1.38
CA ARG A 14 2.24 -5.12 1.86
C ARG A 14 1.81 -3.71 2.17
N VAL A 15 0.51 -3.47 2.09
CA VAL A 15 -0.13 -2.30 2.70
C VAL A 15 -0.51 -2.69 4.12
N VAL A 16 -0.25 -1.81 5.09
CA VAL A 16 -0.59 -2.06 6.49
C VAL A 16 -1.18 -0.82 7.13
N SER A 17 -2.28 -0.99 7.86
CA SER A 17 -2.82 -0.02 8.80
C SER A 17 -2.41 -0.41 10.22
N ILE A 18 -1.97 0.58 10.99
CA ILE A 18 -1.53 0.40 12.36
C ILE A 18 -2.20 1.45 13.26
N SER A 19 -2.56 1.02 14.46
CA SER A 19 -2.98 1.89 15.55
C SER A 19 -1.91 1.93 16.61
N TRP A 20 -1.67 3.12 17.17
CA TRP A 20 -0.69 3.36 18.23
C TRP A 20 -1.40 3.84 19.48
N ASP A 21 -1.25 3.08 20.58
CA ASP A 21 -1.66 3.49 21.91
C ASP A 21 -0.46 4.11 22.63
N GLU A 22 -0.44 5.45 22.67
CA GLU A 22 0.61 6.22 23.35
C GLU A 22 0.67 5.94 24.86
N GLY A 23 -0.47 5.69 25.50
CA GLY A 23 -0.55 5.47 26.94
C GLY A 23 0.01 4.10 27.35
N ALA A 24 -0.29 3.07 26.57
CA ALA A 24 0.24 1.73 26.76
C ALA A 24 1.62 1.50 26.11
N GLN A 25 2.05 2.42 25.23
CA GLN A 25 3.23 2.26 24.36
C GLN A 25 3.17 1.00 23.50
N THR A 26 1.99 0.71 22.94
CA THR A 26 1.75 -0.49 22.13
C THR A 26 1.27 -0.12 20.73
N LEU A 27 1.62 -0.98 19.77
CA LEU A 27 1.15 -0.91 18.39
C LEU A 27 0.29 -2.13 18.10
N SER A 28 -0.84 -1.93 17.41
CA SER A 28 -1.65 -3.00 16.82
C SER A 28 -1.72 -2.85 15.31
N GLU A 29 -1.70 -3.97 14.60
CA GLU A 29 -2.07 -4.02 13.19
C GLU A 29 -3.59 -4.08 13.10
N ASP A 30 -4.20 -3.12 12.39
CA ASP A 30 -5.66 -3.07 12.24
C ASP A 30 -6.12 -3.94 11.06
N TRP A 31 -5.39 -3.82 9.95
CA TRP A 31 -5.51 -4.66 8.77
C TRP A 31 -4.25 -4.57 7.91
N SER A 32 -4.07 -5.57 7.05
CA SER A 32 -3.04 -5.56 6.03
C SER A 32 -3.54 -6.20 4.74
N TYR A 33 -2.87 -5.87 3.64
CA TYR A 33 -3.12 -6.41 2.32
C TYR A 33 -1.82 -6.71 1.61
N GLU A 34 -1.71 -7.95 1.12
CA GLU A 34 -0.64 -8.43 0.25
C GLU A 34 -1.25 -8.62 -1.14
N ASP A 35 -0.75 -7.91 -2.15
CA ASP A 35 -1.26 -8.07 -3.52
C ASP A 35 -0.73 -9.39 -4.09
N PRO A 36 -1.58 -10.41 -4.32
CA PRO A 36 -1.16 -11.72 -4.79
C PRO A 36 -0.57 -11.69 -6.20
N ASP A 37 -0.87 -10.65 -6.97
CA ASP A 37 -0.36 -10.44 -8.31
C ASP A 37 0.94 -9.61 -8.31
N SER A 38 1.38 -9.15 -7.14
CA SER A 38 2.58 -8.32 -6.98
C SER A 38 3.77 -9.11 -6.44
N GLY A 39 4.96 -8.72 -6.87
CA GLY A 39 6.21 -9.09 -6.20
C GLY A 39 6.62 -8.07 -5.14
N ALA A 40 7.75 -8.30 -4.48
CA ALA A 40 8.33 -7.30 -3.61
C ALA A 40 8.73 -6.04 -4.40
N VAL A 41 8.34 -4.87 -3.89
CA VAL A 41 8.72 -3.55 -4.36
C VAL A 41 9.92 -3.10 -3.55
N GLN A 42 11.03 -2.74 -4.20
CA GLN A 42 12.29 -2.47 -3.49
C GLN A 42 12.37 -1.04 -2.94
N VAL A 43 11.74 -0.08 -3.63
CA VAL A 43 11.88 1.36 -3.36
C VAL A 43 10.61 2.09 -3.77
N LEU A 44 10.36 3.27 -3.20
CA LEU A 44 9.30 4.19 -3.64
C LEU A 44 7.87 3.62 -3.59
N GLY A 45 7.63 2.60 -2.77
CA GLY A 45 6.26 2.18 -2.48
C GLY A 45 5.57 3.22 -1.61
N ASP A 46 4.29 3.46 -1.84
CA ASP A 46 3.49 4.41 -1.07
C ASP A 46 2.05 3.92 -0.94
N ALA A 47 1.40 4.31 0.14
CA ALA A 47 0.01 3.99 0.41
C ALA A 47 -0.64 5.14 1.18
N GLN A 48 -1.79 5.59 0.69
CA GLN A 48 -2.61 6.63 1.31
C GLN A 48 -3.98 6.05 1.65
N PRO A 49 -4.54 6.35 2.83
CA PRO A 49 -5.91 5.94 3.14
C PRO A 49 -6.91 6.62 2.18
N THR A 50 -8.00 5.92 1.84
CA THR A 50 -9.07 6.46 1.01
C THR A 50 -10.31 6.82 1.85
N PRO A 51 -11.15 7.77 1.42
CA PRO A 51 -12.41 8.10 2.10
C PRO A 51 -13.42 6.94 2.11
N SER A 52 -13.33 6.02 1.14
CA SER A 52 -14.12 4.79 1.04
C SER A 52 -13.75 3.72 2.08
N GLY A 53 -12.62 3.90 2.79
CA GLY A 53 -12.01 2.88 3.63
C GLY A 53 -11.02 2.01 2.85
N GLY A 54 -9.92 1.64 3.50
CA GLY A 54 -8.79 0.95 2.85
C GLY A 54 -7.68 1.90 2.44
N ALA A 55 -7.06 1.65 1.27
CA ALA A 55 -5.95 2.45 0.79
C ALA A 55 -5.80 2.49 -0.74
N LEU A 56 -5.28 3.62 -1.23
CA LEU A 56 -4.68 3.78 -2.55
C LEU A 56 -3.18 3.48 -2.42
N ALA A 57 -2.69 2.46 -3.13
CA ALA A 57 -1.31 1.98 -3.02
C ALA A 57 -0.58 1.98 -4.37
N SER A 58 0.68 2.41 -4.35
CA SER A 58 1.57 2.46 -5.50
C SER A 58 2.66 1.40 -5.36
N TYR A 59 2.60 0.39 -6.21
CA TYR A 59 3.63 -0.62 -6.39
C TYR A 59 4.62 -0.13 -7.46
N SER A 60 5.40 0.87 -7.08
CA SER A 60 6.28 1.68 -7.94
C SER A 60 7.03 0.90 -9.02
N THR A 61 7.99 0.03 -8.67
CA THR A 61 8.84 -0.68 -9.65
C THR A 61 8.05 -1.65 -10.53
N LEU A 62 6.81 -1.97 -10.15
CA LEU A 62 5.88 -2.78 -10.92
C LEU A 62 4.97 -1.94 -11.83
N GLY A 63 5.01 -0.60 -11.73
CA GLY A 63 4.20 0.29 -12.56
C GLY A 63 2.70 0.16 -12.30
N ARG A 64 2.32 -0.21 -11.07
CA ARG A 64 0.95 -0.56 -10.71
C ARG A 64 0.44 0.30 -9.56
N ILE A 65 -0.79 0.78 -9.69
CA ILE A 65 -1.52 1.49 -8.64
C ILE A 65 -2.86 0.79 -8.42
N ILE A 66 -3.23 0.55 -7.17
CA ILE A 66 -4.51 -0.07 -6.81
C ILE A 66 -5.23 0.77 -5.75
N GLU A 67 -6.55 0.76 -5.78
CA GLU A 67 -7.37 1.03 -4.59
C GLU A 67 -7.84 -0.31 -4.02
N VAL A 68 -7.60 -0.55 -2.73
CA VAL A 68 -7.98 -1.77 -2.04
C VAL A 68 -8.74 -1.43 -0.76
N THR A 69 -9.80 -2.18 -0.47
CA THR A 69 -10.59 -2.04 0.76
C THR A 69 -9.90 -2.73 1.93
N GLU A 70 -10.34 -2.45 3.17
CA GLU A 70 -9.84 -3.15 4.37
C GLU A 70 -10.16 -4.65 4.37
N ALA A 71 -11.17 -5.07 3.59
CA ALA A 71 -11.49 -6.48 3.38
C ALA A 71 -10.57 -7.18 2.36
N GLY A 72 -9.63 -6.44 1.75
CA GLY A 72 -8.72 -6.96 0.73
C GLY A 72 -9.33 -7.02 -0.68
N GLU A 73 -10.45 -6.36 -0.92
CA GLU A 73 -11.05 -6.28 -2.27
C GLU A 73 -10.42 -5.13 -3.05
N VAL A 74 -9.86 -5.44 -4.23
CA VAL A 74 -9.35 -4.43 -5.16
C VAL A 74 -10.53 -3.76 -5.88
N VAL A 75 -10.70 -2.46 -5.66
CA VAL A 75 -11.78 -1.66 -6.26
C VAL A 75 -11.45 -1.33 -7.72
N TRP A 76 -10.21 -0.93 -7.99
CA TRP A 76 -9.71 -0.70 -9.34
C TRP A 76 -8.18 -0.78 -9.38
N THR A 77 -7.65 -0.94 -10.60
CA THR A 77 -6.21 -1.04 -10.89
C THR A 77 -5.85 -0.13 -12.06
N LEU A 78 -4.69 0.51 -11.98
CA LEU A 78 -3.99 1.14 -13.09
C LEU A 78 -2.61 0.49 -13.26
N GLU A 79 -2.27 0.13 -14.50
CA GLU A 79 -0.98 -0.45 -14.87
C GLU A 79 -0.32 0.34 -15.99
N THR A 80 1.00 0.44 -15.96
CA THR A 80 1.76 1.28 -16.89
C THR A 80 3.24 0.93 -16.89
N GLU A 81 3.89 1.14 -18.04
CA GLU A 81 5.31 0.85 -18.26
C GLU A 81 6.26 1.86 -17.60
N ALA A 82 5.76 2.94 -16.99
CA ALA A 82 6.68 3.94 -16.42
C ALA A 82 7.38 3.46 -15.13
N GLY A 83 6.95 2.35 -14.54
CA GLY A 83 7.59 1.74 -13.37
C GLY A 83 7.84 2.75 -12.25
N ALA A 84 9.09 2.87 -11.81
CA ALA A 84 9.52 3.82 -10.78
C ALA A 84 9.36 5.32 -11.15
N GLY A 85 8.76 5.63 -12.30
CA GLY A 85 8.29 6.98 -12.67
C GLY A 85 7.16 7.51 -11.79
N PHE A 86 6.53 6.64 -10.98
CA PHE A 86 5.61 7.02 -9.90
C PHE A 86 6.10 6.42 -8.58
N GLY A 87 5.73 7.05 -7.48
CA GLY A 87 6.12 6.58 -6.16
C GLY A 87 5.47 7.33 -5.01
N ARG A 88 5.14 8.61 -5.20
CA ARG A 88 4.31 9.35 -4.25
C ARG A 88 2.89 9.44 -4.77
N LEU A 89 1.92 9.08 -3.93
CA LEU A 89 0.50 9.23 -4.19
C LEU A 89 -0.06 10.40 -3.38
N LEU A 90 -1.04 11.07 -3.98
CA LEU A 90 -1.89 12.04 -3.28
C LEU A 90 -3.33 11.73 -3.67
N TRP A 91 -4.15 11.41 -2.68
CA TRP A 91 -5.59 11.41 -2.88
C TRP A 91 -6.08 12.86 -3.00
N MET A 92 -6.91 13.14 -4.00
CA MET A 92 -7.49 14.46 -4.23
C MET A 92 -9.00 14.32 -4.41
N GLU A 93 -9.77 15.14 -3.69
CA GLU A 93 -11.20 15.29 -3.91
C GLU A 93 -11.48 16.62 -4.62
N GLY A 94 -12.32 16.58 -5.66
CA GLY A 94 -12.80 17.77 -6.37
C GLY A 94 -11.76 18.42 -7.28
N PHE A 95 -12.16 18.67 -8.53
CA PHE A 95 -11.52 19.62 -9.42
C PHE A 95 -12.49 20.77 -9.67
#